data_AF-A0A327HNH1-F1
#
_entry.id   AF-A0A327HNH1-F1
#
_cell.length_a   1.000
_cell.length_b   1.000
_cell.length_c   1.000
_cell.angle_alpha   90.00
_cell.angle_beta   90.00
_cell.angle_gamma   90.00
#
_symmetry.space_group_name_H-M   'P 1'
#
loop_
_entity.id
_entity.type
_entity.pdbx_description
1 polymer ?
#
loop_
_entity_poly.entity_id
_entity_poly.type
_entity_poly.pdbx_seq_one_letter_code
_entity_poly.pdbx_strand_id
1 'polypeptide(L)'
;MHTKMLEQLCLDEIGEIPNKIKLWHLEDGFAEYLVRFENNIALITMSMYDVEEDGVGYLLEQRLYISPSNYISGSIRSHTINSEQILLKISKDQEIYFTDNGGNINDLIEILEDWVCDITSKQSSDNLRSRFSSLRREKMAIISKIEQINLDSISKNLSQIEKKLYKTKNRLAGVEIEEDLL
;
A
#
# COMPACT_ATOMS: atom_id res chain seq x y z
N MET A 1 -26.28 -4.74 16.92
CA MET A 1 -25.58 -5.35 18.07
C MET A 1 -24.38 -6.15 17.58
N HIS A 2 -24.57 -7.08 16.63
CA HIS A 2 -23.52 -7.93 16.07
C HIS A 2 -22.33 -7.21 15.41
N THR A 3 -22.54 -6.06 14.75
CA THR A 3 -21.45 -5.31 14.11
C THR A 3 -20.39 -4.82 15.10
N LYS A 4 -20.81 -4.36 16.30
CA LYS A 4 -19.86 -3.94 17.35
C LYS A 4 -19.09 -5.12 17.94
N MET A 5 -19.73 -6.28 18.02
CA MET A 5 -19.09 -7.52 18.46
C MET A 5 -18.06 -7.98 17.44
N LEU A 6 -18.38 -7.90 16.14
CA LEU A 6 -17.43 -8.20 15.08
C LEU A 6 -16.23 -7.23 15.08
N GLU A 7 -16.44 -5.93 15.31
CA GLU A 7 -15.34 -4.96 15.44
C GLU A 7 -14.39 -5.35 16.58
N GLN A 8 -14.94 -5.76 17.73
CA GLN A 8 -14.15 -6.22 18.87
C GLN A 8 -13.41 -7.52 18.57
N LEU A 9 -14.09 -8.52 17.98
CA LEU A 9 -13.48 -9.77 17.52
C LEU A 9 -12.33 -9.50 16.53
N CYS A 10 -12.53 -8.61 15.56
CA CYS A 10 -11.47 -8.22 14.62
C CYS A 10 -10.29 -7.57 15.35
N LEU A 11 -10.53 -6.72 16.33
CA LEU A 11 -9.44 -6.13 17.11
C LEU A 11 -8.67 -7.19 17.91
N ASP A 12 -9.38 -8.14 18.54
CA ASP A 12 -8.78 -9.13 19.44
C ASP A 12 -8.09 -10.29 18.69
N GLU A 13 -8.70 -10.82 17.61
CA GLU A 13 -8.23 -12.01 16.86
C GLU A 13 -7.45 -11.68 15.58
N ILE A 14 -7.64 -10.48 15.04
CA ILE A 14 -7.00 -10.04 13.78
C ILE A 14 -6.01 -8.90 14.05
N GLY A 15 -6.26 -8.05 15.05
CA GLY A 15 -5.44 -6.88 15.32
C GLY A 15 -5.69 -5.72 14.35
N GLU A 16 -6.76 -5.77 13.55
CA GLU A 16 -7.14 -4.74 12.59
C GLU A 16 -8.55 -4.22 12.87
N ILE A 17 -8.74 -2.91 12.70
CA ILE A 17 -10.05 -2.27 12.87
C ILE A 17 -10.77 -2.25 11.53
N PRO A 18 -12.00 -2.82 11.43
CA PRO A 18 -12.80 -2.74 10.21
C PRO A 18 -13.10 -1.30 9.79
N ASN A 19 -12.85 -0.98 8.52
CA ASN A 19 -13.28 0.28 7.90
C ASN A 19 -14.72 0.19 7.39
N LYS A 20 -15.14 -0.98 6.93
CA LYS A 20 -16.50 -1.24 6.43
C LYS A 20 -16.87 -2.69 6.70
N ILE A 21 -18.08 -2.91 7.17
CA ILE A 21 -18.63 -4.24 7.43
C ILE A 21 -19.92 -4.37 6.63
N LYS A 22 -20.09 -5.50 5.94
CA LYS A 22 -21.35 -5.90 5.32
C LYS A 22 -21.74 -7.28 5.84
N LEU A 23 -22.93 -7.37 6.44
CA LEU A 23 -23.54 -8.65 6.80
C LEU A 23 -23.97 -9.36 5.52
N TRP A 24 -23.56 -10.62 5.37
CA TRP A 24 -24.00 -11.49 4.30
C TRP A 24 -25.15 -12.39 4.76
N HIS A 25 -24.95 -13.08 5.88
CA HIS A 25 -25.92 -14.02 6.41
C HIS A 25 -25.93 -13.96 7.93
N LEU A 26 -27.11 -14.15 8.52
CA LEU A 26 -27.31 -14.18 9.96
C LEU A 26 -28.34 -15.28 10.25
N GLU A 27 -27.95 -16.23 11.07
CA GLU A 27 -28.79 -17.30 11.59
C GLU A 27 -28.57 -17.46 13.10
N ASP A 28 -29.50 -18.14 13.77
CA ASP A 28 -29.36 -18.45 15.19
C ASP A 28 -28.15 -19.37 15.40
N GLY A 29 -27.04 -18.77 15.85
CA GLY A 29 -25.81 -19.47 16.17
C GLY A 29 -24.58 -19.03 15.36
N PHE A 30 -24.75 -18.34 14.23
CA PHE A 30 -23.60 -17.79 13.49
C PHE A 30 -23.99 -16.64 12.55
N ALA A 31 -22.98 -15.90 12.11
CA ALA A 31 -23.12 -14.84 11.13
C ALA A 31 -21.91 -14.77 10.20
N GLU A 32 -22.17 -14.41 8.95
CA GLU A 32 -21.16 -14.27 7.90
C GLU A 32 -21.05 -12.83 7.44
N TYR A 33 -19.82 -12.37 7.27
CA TYR A 33 -19.51 -10.98 6.99
C TYR A 33 -18.48 -10.81 5.88
N LEU A 34 -18.65 -9.73 5.13
CA LEU A 34 -17.59 -9.12 4.34
C LEU A 34 -17.03 -7.95 5.15
N VAL A 35 -15.73 -7.96 5.37
CA VAL A 35 -15.05 -6.98 6.19
C VAL A 35 -13.94 -6.33 5.38
N ARG A 36 -14.00 -5.02 5.21
CA ARG A 36 -12.94 -4.21 4.60
C ARG A 36 -12.10 -3.59 5.69
N PHE A 37 -10.79 -3.76 5.62
CA PHE A 37 -9.83 -3.06 6.45
C PHE A 37 -9.11 -1.98 5.64
N GLU A 38 -7.98 -1.47 6.13
CA GLU A 38 -7.22 -0.43 5.43
C GLU A 38 -6.57 -0.97 4.16
N ASN A 39 -5.97 -2.16 4.24
CA ASN A 39 -5.10 -2.68 3.17
C ASN A 39 -5.55 -4.02 2.59
N ASN A 40 -6.57 -4.65 3.17
CA ASN A 40 -7.07 -5.98 2.82
C ASN A 40 -8.58 -6.07 3.06
N ILE A 41 -9.16 -7.16 2.59
CA ILE A 41 -10.55 -7.54 2.82
C ILE A 41 -10.54 -8.92 3.45
N ALA A 42 -11.47 -9.21 4.34
CA ALA A 42 -11.73 -10.53 4.86
C ALA A 42 -13.18 -10.95 4.64
N LEU A 43 -13.34 -12.23 4.36
CA LEU A 43 -14.59 -12.96 4.45
C LEU A 43 -14.55 -13.72 5.78
N ILE A 44 -15.52 -13.48 6.66
CA ILE A 44 -15.49 -13.96 8.05
C ILE A 44 -16.80 -14.69 8.38
N THR A 45 -16.67 -15.90 8.95
CA THR A 45 -17.75 -16.61 9.64
C THR A 45 -17.49 -16.57 11.13
N MET A 46 -18.48 -16.09 11.88
CA MET A 46 -18.43 -15.92 13.32
C MET A 46 -19.56 -16.72 13.96
N SER A 47 -19.22 -17.61 14.88
CA SER A 47 -20.21 -18.29 15.72
C SER A 47 -20.64 -17.44 16.89
N MET A 48 -21.89 -17.59 17.30
CA MET A 48 -22.55 -16.90 18.39
C MET A 48 -23.18 -17.94 19.32
N TYR A 49 -22.90 -17.84 20.62
CA TYR A 49 -23.41 -18.79 21.61
C TYR A 49 -23.85 -18.07 22.88
N ASP A 50 -24.84 -18.63 23.55
CA ASP A 50 -25.32 -18.10 24.82
C ASP A 50 -24.30 -18.40 25.92
N VAL A 51 -23.93 -17.37 26.69
CA VAL A 51 -23.09 -17.50 27.88
C VAL A 51 -23.99 -17.38 29.10
N GLU A 52 -23.87 -18.34 30.03
CA GLU A 52 -24.76 -18.52 31.19
C GLU A 52 -24.91 -17.27 32.08
N GLU A 53 -23.97 -16.31 32.05
CA GLU A 53 -23.96 -15.07 32.85
C GLU A 53 -24.22 -13.79 32.01
N ASP A 54 -25.38 -13.74 31.32
CA ASP A 54 -25.94 -12.53 30.67
C ASP A 54 -25.17 -11.97 29.45
N GLY A 55 -24.62 -12.85 28.61
CA GLY A 55 -23.94 -12.41 27.38
C GLY A 55 -24.12 -13.34 26.19
N VAL A 56 -23.98 -12.77 24.99
CA VAL A 56 -23.74 -13.55 23.77
C VAL A 56 -22.22 -13.62 23.58
N GLY A 57 -21.67 -14.83 23.69
CA GLY A 57 -20.29 -15.14 23.34
C GLY A 57 -20.12 -15.27 21.84
N TYR A 58 -18.91 -15.01 21.35
CA TYR A 58 -18.60 -15.07 19.93
C TYR A 58 -17.24 -15.70 19.70
N LEU A 59 -17.09 -16.37 18.55
CA LEU A 59 -15.85 -17.03 18.14
C LEU A 59 -15.65 -16.89 16.63
N LEU A 60 -14.41 -16.63 16.22
CA LEU A 60 -14.02 -16.67 14.82
C LEU A 60 -13.91 -18.13 14.35
N GLU A 61 -14.81 -18.57 13.46
CA GLU A 61 -14.77 -19.94 12.95
C GLU A 61 -13.94 -20.06 11.67
N GLN A 62 -14.22 -19.18 10.71
CA GLN A 62 -13.56 -19.20 9.42
C GLN A 62 -13.20 -17.79 8.97
N ARG A 63 -12.04 -17.65 8.34
CA ARG A 63 -11.64 -16.41 7.67
C ARG A 63 -10.89 -16.68 6.37
N LEU A 64 -11.13 -15.84 5.37
CA LEU A 64 -10.32 -15.77 4.16
C LEU A 64 -9.94 -14.32 3.86
N TYR A 65 -8.64 -14.07 3.73
CA TYR A 65 -8.14 -12.74 3.34
C TYR A 65 -7.97 -12.62 1.82
N ILE A 66 -8.47 -11.51 1.30
CA ILE A 66 -8.22 -11.03 -0.05
C ILE A 66 -7.24 -9.87 0.06
N SER A 67 -6.00 -10.11 -0.37
CA SER A 67 -4.98 -9.07 -0.44
C SER A 67 -4.99 -8.43 -1.82
N PRO A 68 -5.20 -7.11 -1.93
CA PRO A 68 -5.20 -6.37 -3.19
C PRO A 68 -3.90 -6.53 -4.00
N SER A 69 -2.75 -6.70 -3.34
CA SER A 69 -1.46 -6.86 -4.04
C SER A 69 -1.37 -8.12 -4.88
N ASN A 70 -2.12 -9.16 -4.52
CA ASN A 70 -2.09 -10.48 -5.15
C ASN A 70 -3.39 -10.79 -5.90
N TYR A 71 -4.31 -9.83 -5.94
CA TYR A 71 -5.61 -10.00 -6.56
C TYR A 71 -5.54 -9.75 -8.08
N ILE A 72 -6.26 -10.57 -8.83
CA ILE A 72 -6.44 -10.38 -10.28
C ILE A 72 -7.90 -10.00 -10.50
N SER A 73 -8.14 -8.83 -11.10
CA SER A 73 -9.51 -8.37 -11.41
C SER A 73 -10.26 -9.42 -12.23
N GLY A 74 -11.51 -9.71 -11.85
CA GLY A 74 -12.35 -10.74 -12.46
C GLY A 74 -12.01 -12.17 -12.07
N SER A 75 -11.14 -12.40 -11.07
CA SER A 75 -10.75 -13.76 -10.68
C SER A 75 -11.70 -14.43 -9.69
N ILE A 76 -12.56 -13.67 -9.00
CA ILE A 76 -13.53 -14.23 -8.06
C ILE A 76 -14.58 -15.00 -8.84
N ARG A 77 -14.79 -16.26 -8.46
CA ARG A 77 -15.82 -17.12 -9.01
C ARG A 77 -16.63 -17.71 -7.89
N SER A 78 -17.93 -17.81 -8.10
CA SER A 78 -18.84 -18.53 -7.20
C SER A 78 -19.30 -19.83 -7.83
N HIS A 79 -19.46 -20.85 -7.01
CA HIS A 79 -20.12 -22.10 -7.38
C HIS A 79 -21.11 -22.50 -6.30
N THR A 80 -22.39 -22.60 -6.65
CA THR A 80 -23.41 -23.13 -5.74
C THR A 80 -23.20 -24.63 -5.57
N ILE A 81 -22.96 -25.05 -4.33
CA ILE A 81 -22.74 -26.46 -3.97
C ILE A 81 -24.08 -27.17 -3.80
N ASN A 82 -24.99 -26.56 -3.05
CA ASN A 82 -26.35 -27.02 -2.82
C ASN A 82 -27.25 -25.80 -2.52
N SER A 83 -28.49 -26.02 -2.10
CA SER A 83 -29.46 -24.94 -1.81
C SER A 83 -29.09 -24.03 -0.63
N GLU A 84 -28.10 -24.42 0.18
CA GLU A 84 -27.75 -23.74 1.42
C GLU A 84 -26.30 -23.21 1.41
N GLN A 85 -25.49 -23.60 0.43
CA GLN A 85 -24.05 -23.33 0.45
C GLN A 85 -23.51 -22.94 -0.92
N ILE A 86 -22.70 -21.88 -0.91
CA ILE A 86 -21.90 -21.40 -2.02
C ILE A 86 -20.41 -21.53 -1.71
N LEU A 87 -19.62 -21.87 -2.72
CA LEU A 87 -18.17 -21.82 -2.67
C LEU A 87 -17.70 -20.57 -3.42
N LEU A 88 -17.01 -19.69 -2.70
CA LEU A 88 -16.32 -18.54 -3.28
C LEU A 88 -14.85 -18.89 -3.48
N LYS A 89 -14.42 -18.88 -4.74
CA LYS A 89 -13.02 -19.10 -5.13
C LYS A 89 -12.41 -17.77 -5.52
N ILE A 90 -11.43 -17.30 -4.75
CA ILE A 90 -10.72 -16.03 -4.95
C ILE A 90 -9.48 -16.23 -5.82
N SER A 91 -8.71 -17.29 -5.53
CA SER A 91 -7.54 -17.69 -6.29
C SER A 91 -7.41 -19.22 -6.31
N LYS A 92 -6.33 -19.75 -6.90
CA LYS A 92 -6.15 -21.20 -7.07
C LYS A 92 -6.23 -21.96 -5.73
N ASP A 93 -5.61 -21.39 -4.70
CA ASP A 93 -5.44 -21.99 -3.38
C ASP A 93 -6.23 -21.23 -2.28
N GLN A 94 -7.12 -20.33 -2.68
CA GLN A 94 -7.94 -19.53 -1.77
C GLN A 94 -9.41 -19.66 -2.12
N GLU A 95 -10.13 -20.39 -1.28
CA GLU A 95 -11.56 -20.58 -1.39
C GLU A 95 -12.19 -20.65 0.00
N ILE A 96 -13.46 -20.24 0.08
CA ILE A 96 -14.23 -20.19 1.32
C ILE A 96 -15.67 -20.58 1.03
N TYR A 97 -16.27 -21.32 1.96
CA TYR A 97 -17.67 -21.69 1.92
C TYR A 97 -18.49 -20.65 2.66
N PHE A 98 -19.57 -20.21 2.05
CA PHE A 98 -20.53 -19.25 2.59
C PHE A 98 -21.94 -19.83 2.49
N THR A 99 -22.85 -19.34 3.32
CA THR A 99 -24.27 -19.68 3.22
C THR A 99 -24.88 -19.05 1.98
N ASP A 100 -25.65 -19.83 1.22
CA ASP A 100 -26.51 -19.29 0.16
C ASP A 100 -27.73 -18.62 0.80
N ASN A 101 -27.76 -17.28 0.83
CA ASN A 101 -28.88 -16.52 1.38
C ASN A 101 -29.99 -16.27 0.35
N GLY A 102 -29.94 -16.90 -0.83
CA GLY A 102 -30.86 -16.66 -1.95
C GLY A 102 -30.69 -15.30 -2.63
N GLY A 103 -29.67 -14.53 -2.24
CA GLY A 103 -29.31 -13.25 -2.82
C GLY A 103 -28.53 -13.39 -4.14
N ASN A 104 -28.35 -12.28 -4.84
CA ASN A 104 -27.54 -12.29 -6.06
C ASN A 104 -26.05 -12.38 -5.70
N ILE A 105 -25.45 -13.54 -5.95
CA ILE A 105 -24.03 -13.79 -5.71
C ILE A 105 -23.13 -12.83 -6.50
N ASN A 106 -23.57 -12.36 -7.66
CA ASN A 106 -22.81 -11.40 -8.46
C ASN A 106 -22.69 -10.06 -7.74
N ASP A 107 -23.72 -9.62 -7.01
CA ASP A 107 -23.66 -8.38 -6.22
C ASP A 107 -22.61 -8.49 -5.10
N LEU A 108 -22.46 -9.68 -4.52
CA LEU A 108 -21.40 -9.93 -3.52
C LEU A 108 -20.03 -9.85 -4.17
N ILE A 109 -19.86 -10.46 -5.34
CA ILE A 109 -18.60 -10.44 -6.09
C ILE A 109 -18.25 -9.00 -6.47
N GLU A 110 -19.18 -8.25 -7.05
CA GLU A 110 -19.00 -6.85 -7.43
C GLU A 110 -18.53 -5.99 -6.25
N ILE A 111 -19.12 -6.17 -5.07
CA ILE A 111 -18.71 -5.43 -3.87
C ILE A 111 -17.28 -5.76 -3.44
N LEU A 112 -16.88 -7.03 -3.53
CA LEU A 112 -15.52 -7.44 -3.22
C LEU A 112 -14.53 -6.84 -4.23
N GLU A 113 -14.86 -6.91 -5.51
CA GLU A 113 -14.03 -6.36 -6.58
C GLU A 113 -13.87 -4.84 -6.45
N ASP A 114 -14.96 -4.12 -6.20
CA ASP A 114 -14.96 -2.68 -5.95
C ASP A 114 -14.05 -2.32 -4.78
N TRP A 115 -14.17 -3.06 -3.67
CA TRP A 115 -13.33 -2.79 -2.49
C TRP A 115 -11.84 -3.08 -2.77
N VAL A 116 -11.52 -4.13 -3.53
CA VAL A 116 -10.13 -4.41 -3.92
C VAL A 116 -9.60 -3.31 -4.83
N CYS A 117 -10.39 -2.89 -5.82
CA CYS A 117 -10.01 -1.83 -6.76
C CYS A 117 -9.77 -0.50 -6.04
N ASP A 118 -10.65 -0.15 -5.09
CA ASP A 118 -10.50 1.05 -4.27
C ASP A 118 -9.18 1.03 -3.48
N ILE A 119 -8.87 -0.07 -2.78
CA ILE A 119 -7.63 -0.18 -1.99
C ILE A 119 -6.41 -0.09 -2.90
N THR A 120 -6.43 -0.80 -4.04
CA THR A 120 -5.35 -0.77 -5.04
C THR A 120 -5.11 0.64 -5.59
N SER A 121 -6.19 1.38 -5.88
CA SER A 121 -6.10 2.75 -6.39
C SER A 121 -5.49 3.70 -5.37
N LYS A 122 -5.91 3.58 -4.10
CA LYS A 122 -5.36 4.38 -2.98
C LYS A 122 -3.87 4.09 -2.78
N GLN A 123 -3.48 2.81 -2.71
CA GLN A 123 -2.08 2.39 -2.58
C GLN A 123 -1.22 2.87 -3.75
N SER A 124 -1.73 2.85 -4.98
CA SER A 124 -1.03 3.36 -6.15
C SER A 124 -0.79 4.87 -6.06
N SER A 125 -1.78 5.63 -5.59
CA SER A 125 -1.67 7.09 -5.42
C SER A 125 -0.68 7.48 -4.32
N ASP A 126 -0.66 6.75 -3.21
CA ASP A 126 0.25 7.00 -2.09
C ASP A 126 1.70 6.58 -2.42
N ASN A 127 1.88 5.51 -3.20
CA ASN A 127 3.19 5.12 -3.75
C ASN A 127 3.75 6.16 -4.73
N LEU A 128 2.89 6.78 -5.56
CA LEU A 128 3.33 7.86 -6.45
C LEU A 128 3.71 9.13 -5.66
N ARG A 129 2.96 9.47 -4.61
CA ARG A 129 3.26 10.61 -3.72
C ARG A 129 4.56 10.42 -2.94
N SER A 130 4.81 9.22 -2.43
CA SER A 130 6.04 8.91 -1.69
C SER A 130 7.28 8.97 -2.61
N ARG A 131 7.18 8.41 -3.83
CA ARG A 131 8.22 8.51 -4.88
C ARG A 131 8.46 9.95 -5.33
N PHE A 132 7.42 10.74 -5.49
CA PHE A 132 7.56 12.17 -5.81
C PHE A 132 8.30 12.93 -4.69
N SER A 133 7.98 12.62 -3.43
CA SER A 133 8.61 13.23 -2.27
C SER A 133 10.09 12.84 -2.12
N SER A 134 10.46 11.60 -2.44
CA SER A 134 11.87 11.18 -2.46
C SER A 134 12.65 11.87 -3.59
N LEU A 135 12.11 11.88 -4.82
CA LEU A 135 12.74 12.56 -5.96
C LEU A 135 12.92 14.07 -5.73
N ARG A 136 11.94 14.72 -5.08
CA ARG A 136 12.06 16.14 -4.71
C ARG A 136 13.22 16.38 -3.74
N ARG A 137 13.38 15.51 -2.72
CA ARG A 137 14.49 15.60 -1.76
C ARG A 137 15.84 15.35 -2.43
N GLU A 138 15.90 14.38 -3.34
CA GLU A 138 17.09 14.08 -4.12
C GLU A 138 17.49 15.27 -5.02
N LYS A 139 16.52 15.87 -5.73
CA LYS A 139 16.73 17.11 -6.50
C LYS A 139 17.31 18.24 -5.62
N MET A 140 16.76 18.46 -4.42
CA MET A 140 17.28 19.49 -3.51
C MET A 140 18.70 19.19 -3.03
N ALA A 141 19.01 17.93 -2.74
CA ALA A 141 20.36 17.51 -2.37
C ALA A 141 21.36 17.71 -3.51
N ILE A 142 20.96 17.45 -4.76
CA ILE A 142 21.78 17.72 -5.94
C ILE A 142 22.01 19.22 -6.11
N ILE A 143 20.97 20.05 -6.00
CA ILE A 143 21.09 21.52 -6.07
C ILE A 143 22.03 22.04 -5.00
N SER A 144 21.86 21.61 -3.74
CA SER A 144 22.74 22.01 -2.65
C SER A 144 24.20 21.59 -2.90
N LYS A 145 24.44 20.39 -3.43
CA LYS A 145 25.79 19.95 -3.83
C LYS A 145 26.37 20.80 -4.95
N ILE A 146 25.56 21.21 -5.93
CA ILE A 146 25.99 22.10 -7.03
C ILE A 146 26.30 23.51 -6.50
N GLU A 147 25.47 24.04 -5.60
CA GLU A 147 25.71 25.33 -4.95
C GLU A 147 26.97 25.32 -4.07
N GLN A 148 27.28 24.16 -3.46
CA GLN A 148 28.52 23.96 -2.70
C GLN A 148 29.76 23.82 -3.60
N ILE A 149 29.60 23.41 -4.86
CA ILE A 149 30.69 23.48 -5.85
C ILE A 149 30.91 24.96 -6.13
N ASN A 150 31.95 25.51 -5.50
CA ASN A 150 32.34 26.90 -5.64
C ASN A 150 32.98 27.13 -7.03
N LEU A 151 32.14 27.09 -8.07
CA LEU A 151 32.49 27.25 -9.49
C LEU A 151 33.28 28.54 -9.73
N ASP A 152 32.99 29.58 -8.96
CA ASP A 152 33.69 30.87 -9.01
C ASP A 152 35.14 30.74 -8.52
N SER A 153 35.38 29.97 -7.44
CA SER A 153 36.74 29.71 -6.96
C SER A 153 37.55 28.85 -7.94
N ILE A 154 36.89 27.87 -8.58
CA ILE A 154 37.52 26.99 -9.56
C ILE A 154 37.89 27.78 -10.82
N SER A 155 36.98 28.62 -11.32
CA SER A 155 37.23 29.51 -12.46
C SER A 155 38.39 30.48 -12.18
N LYS A 156 38.42 31.08 -10.98
CA LYS A 156 39.52 31.96 -10.56
C LYS A 156 40.86 31.24 -10.48
N ASN A 157 40.89 30.02 -9.96
CA ASN A 157 42.09 29.19 -9.91
C ASN A 157 42.55 28.76 -11.31
N LEU A 158 41.63 28.44 -12.20
CA LEU A 158 41.91 28.09 -13.60
C LEU A 158 42.56 29.27 -14.33
N SER A 159 42.01 30.47 -14.19
CA SER A 159 42.59 31.70 -14.76
C SER A 159 44.00 31.99 -14.21
N GLN A 160 44.25 31.72 -12.92
CA GLN A 160 45.59 31.85 -12.34
C GLN A 160 46.57 30.82 -12.88
N ILE A 161 46.13 29.57 -13.10
CA ILE A 161 46.95 28.50 -13.68
C ILE A 161 47.27 28.81 -15.15
N GLU A 162 46.30 29.30 -15.93
CA GLU A 162 46.51 29.72 -17.32
C GLU A 162 47.54 30.85 -17.41
N LYS A 163 47.45 31.87 -16.55
CA LYS A 163 48.45 32.95 -16.47
C LYS A 163 49.84 32.43 -16.12
N LYS A 164 49.95 31.49 -15.18
CA LYS A 164 51.24 30.86 -14.83
C LYS A 164 51.80 30.05 -16.00
N LEU A 165 50.99 29.24 -16.66
CA LEU A 165 51.39 28.46 -17.84
C LEU A 165 51.87 29.36 -18.98
N TYR A 166 51.16 30.47 -19.22
CA TYR A 166 51.55 31.46 -20.22
C TYR A 166 52.90 32.11 -19.90
N LYS A 167 53.10 32.56 -18.65
CA LYS A 167 54.38 33.13 -18.20
C LYS A 167 55.52 32.10 -18.31
N THR A 168 55.30 30.85 -17.91
CA THR A 168 56.30 29.78 -18.00
C THR A 168 56.63 29.42 -19.45
N LYS A 169 55.63 29.34 -20.33
CA LYS A 169 55.84 29.11 -21.77
C LYS A 169 56.68 30.22 -22.41
N ASN A 170 56.38 31.48 -22.09
CA ASN A 170 57.13 32.62 -22.63
C ASN A 170 58.56 32.69 -22.08
N ARG A 171 58.78 32.37 -20.80
CA ARG A 171 60.13 32.23 -20.22
C ARG A 171 60.92 31.11 -20.90
N LEU A 172 60.29 29.95 -21.15
CA LEU A 172 60.90 28.83 -21.88
C LEU A 172 61.23 29.17 -23.34
N ALA A 173 60.46 30.07 -23.96
CA ALA A 173 60.71 30.58 -25.30
C ALA A 173 61.77 31.70 -25.37
N GLY A 174 62.39 32.05 -24.23
CA GLY A 174 63.45 33.07 -24.18
C GLY A 174 62.96 34.51 -24.25
N VAL A 175 61.66 34.76 -24.02
CA VAL A 175 61.09 36.11 -23.98
C VAL A 175 61.18 36.62 -22.54
N GLU A 176 61.99 37.64 -22.28
CA GLU A 176 61.97 38.36 -21.00
C GLU A 176 60.63 39.08 -20.85
N ILE A 177 59.83 38.64 -19.87
CA ILE A 177 58.62 39.36 -19.46
C ILE A 177 59.03 40.17 -18.23
N GLU A 178 59.00 41.50 -18.34
CA GLU A 178 59.13 42.39 -17.17
C GLU A 178 58.09 42.00 -16.11
N GLU A 179 58.56 41.75 -14.89
CA GLU A 179 57.69 41.52 -13.75
C GLU A 179 57.01 42.84 -13.40
N ASP A 180 55.74 43.00 -13.78
CA ASP A 180 54.88 44.00 -13.16
C ASP A 180 54.82 43.71 -11.65
N LEU A 181 55.44 44.62 -10.88
CA LEU A 181 55.30 44.74 -9.44
C LEU A 181 53.86 45.16 -9.11
N LEU A 182 53.24 44.37 -8.24
CA LEU A 182 51.97 44.57 -7.51
C LEU A 182 50.67 44.24 -8.27
#